data_AF-A0A173VVQ9-F1
#
_entry.id   AF-A0A173VVQ9-F1
#
_cell.length_a   1.000
_cell.length_b   1.000
_cell.length_c   1.000
_cell.angle_alpha   90.00
_cell.angle_beta   90.00
_cell.angle_gamma   90.00
#
_symmetry.space_group_name_H-M   'P 1'
#
loop_
_entity.id
_entity.type
_entity.pdbx_description
1 polymer ?
#
loop_
_entity_poly.entity_id
_entity_poly.type
_entity_poly.pdbx_seq_one_letter_code
_entity_poly.pdbx_strand_id
1 'polypeptide(L)'
;MCKMNVNLIHLFFVKNMQRKGLFIMSKKLVAFFSASGTTKKVAEMIAEEVKADLFEIEPKVPYTKPDLDWMNKKSRSSVEMSDKKYRPEIMKKEMDMSSYDEILLGA
;
A
#
# COMPACT_ATOMS: atom_id res chain seq x y z
N MET A 1 -26.73 -47.62 14.55
CA MET A 1 -26.05 -46.31 14.64
C MET A 1 -24.59 -46.50 14.27
N CYS A 2 -24.20 -46.05 13.07
CA CYS A 2 -22.86 -46.26 12.53
C CYS A 2 -21.88 -45.26 13.16
N LYS A 3 -20.88 -45.76 13.90
CA LYS A 3 -19.78 -44.95 14.44
C LYS A 3 -18.92 -44.48 13.27
N MET A 4 -19.12 -43.26 12.79
CA MET A 4 -18.22 -42.66 11.81
C MET A 4 -16.84 -42.48 12.45
N ASN A 5 -15.84 -43.06 11.82
CA ASN A 5 -14.45 -43.02 12.24
C ASN A 5 -13.95 -41.56 12.22
N VAL A 6 -13.37 -41.08 13.32
CA VAL A 6 -12.85 -39.70 13.46
C VAL A 6 -11.81 -39.34 12.40
N ASN A 7 -11.05 -40.33 11.91
CA ASN A 7 -10.12 -40.14 10.78
C ASN A 7 -10.84 -39.81 9.47
N LEU A 8 -12.07 -40.32 9.28
CA LEU A 8 -12.86 -40.06 8.09
C LEU A 8 -13.44 -38.64 8.10
N ILE A 9 -13.80 -38.11 9.27
CA ILE A 9 -14.25 -36.72 9.45
C ILE A 9 -13.09 -35.76 9.19
N HIS A 10 -11.90 -36.06 9.72
CA HIS A 10 -10.70 -35.25 9.48
C HIS A 10 -10.31 -35.26 8.00
N LEU A 11 -10.34 -36.43 7.35
CA LEU A 11 -10.06 -36.56 5.92
C LEU A 11 -11.11 -35.84 5.05
N PHE A 12 -12.39 -35.85 5.44
CA PHE A 12 -13.44 -35.08 4.77
C PHE A 12 -13.23 -33.57 4.92
N PHE A 13 -12.79 -33.10 6.08
CA PHE A 13 -12.52 -31.69 6.34
C PHE A 13 -11.30 -31.19 5.54
N VAL A 14 -10.20 -31.94 5.55
CA VAL A 14 -8.98 -31.62 4.79
C VAL A 14 -9.23 -31.68 3.27
N LYS A 15 -9.97 -32.68 2.78
CA LYS A 15 -10.31 -32.78 1.34
C LYS A 15 -11.26 -31.67 0.89
N ASN A 16 -12.15 -31.18 1.74
CA ASN A 16 -12.99 -30.02 1.43
C ASN A 16 -12.22 -28.70 1.43
N MET A 17 -11.20 -28.57 2.29
CA MET A 17 -10.29 -27.42 2.28
C MET A 17 -9.40 -27.41 1.02
N GLN A 18 -9.06 -28.58 0.48
CA GLN A 18 -8.34 -28.70 -0.81
C GLN A 18 -9.26 -28.50 -2.03
N ARG A 19 -10.58 -28.68 -1.90
CA ARG A 19 -11.57 -28.42 -2.96
C ARG A 19 -12.05 -26.97 -3.03
N LYS A 20 -12.01 -26.24 -1.92
CA LYS A 20 -12.04 -24.77 -1.97
C LYS A 20 -10.64 -24.35 -2.39
N GLY A 21 -10.46 -24.09 -3.68
CA GLY A 21 -9.16 -23.74 -4.27
C GLY A 21 -8.37 -22.81 -3.35
N LEU A 22 -7.07 -23.07 -3.24
CA LEU A 22 -6.07 -22.23 -2.59
C LEU A 22 -6.52 -20.76 -2.67
N PHE A 23 -7.04 -20.22 -1.57
CA PHE A 23 -7.31 -18.79 -1.48
C PHE A 23 -5.94 -18.13 -1.59
N ILE A 24 -5.55 -17.75 -2.80
CA ILE A 24 -4.44 -16.83 -3.01
C ILE A 24 -4.92 -15.55 -2.34
N MET A 25 -4.45 -15.32 -1.11
CA MET A 25 -4.69 -14.08 -0.39
C MET A 25 -4.12 -12.98 -1.26
N SER A 26 -5.00 -12.17 -1.87
CA SER A 26 -4.57 -11.03 -2.68
C SER A 26 -3.75 -10.10 -1.80
N LYS A 27 -2.46 -9.97 -2.10
CA LYS A 27 -1.53 -9.17 -1.32
C LYS A 27 -1.62 -7.73 -1.81
N LYS A 28 -1.96 -6.83 -0.89
CA LYS A 28 -2.22 -5.42 -1.19
C LYS A 28 -1.20 -4.51 -0.55
N LEU A 29 -0.87 -3.43 -1.24
CA LEU A 29 -0.01 -2.36 -0.76
C LEU A 29 -0.74 -1.02 -0.87
N VAL A 30 -0.67 -0.21 0.18
CA VAL A 30 -0.99 1.22 0.12
C VAL A 30 0.33 1.98 0.13
N ALA A 31 0.74 2.48 -1.04
CA ALA A 31 1.89 3.37 -1.17
C ALA A 31 1.40 4.82 -1.15
N PHE A 32 2.04 5.71 -0.38
CA PHE A 32 1.59 7.10 -0.29
C PHE A 32 2.72 8.12 -0.15
N PHE A 33 2.49 9.32 -0.68
CA PHE A 33 3.25 10.53 -0.36
C PHE A 33 2.39 11.45 0.51
N SER A 34 2.98 12.16 1.47
CA SER A 34 2.23 13.08 2.35
C SER A 34 3.12 14.20 2.89
N ALA A 35 3.03 15.40 2.32
CA ALA A 35 3.83 16.55 2.77
C ALA A 35 3.38 17.13 4.13
N SER A 36 2.06 17.14 4.41
CA SER A 36 1.47 17.77 5.60
C SER A 36 0.78 16.80 6.57
N GLY A 37 0.73 15.51 6.23
CA GLY A 37 0.17 14.45 7.08
C GLY A 37 -1.29 14.08 6.79
N THR A 38 -2.00 14.81 5.93
CA THR A 38 -3.41 14.49 5.61
C THR A 38 -3.52 13.16 4.87
N THR A 39 -2.75 12.97 3.80
CA THR A 39 -2.76 11.74 3.01
C THR A 39 -2.29 10.54 3.82
N LYS A 40 -1.31 10.74 4.72
CA LYS A 40 -0.84 9.69 5.65
C LYS A 40 -1.97 9.10 6.49
N LYS A 41 -2.79 9.95 7.12
CA LYS A 41 -3.94 9.50 7.92
C LYS A 41 -4.93 8.67 7.11
N VAL A 42 -5.20 9.09 5.87
CA VAL A 42 -6.11 8.37 4.97
C VAL A 42 -5.51 7.04 4.52
N ALA A 43 -4.23 7.02 4.18
CA ALA A 43 -3.52 5.81 3.80
C ALA A 43 -3.49 4.77 4.93
N GLU A 44 -3.25 5.21 6.17
CA GLU A 44 -3.31 4.36 7.37
C GLU A 44 -4.72 3.75 7.56
N MET A 45 -5.78 4.56 7.45
CA MET A 45 -7.17 4.08 7.54
C MET A 45 -7.50 3.06 6.44
N ILE A 46 -7.08 3.32 5.20
CA ILE A 46 -7.32 2.40 4.08
C ILE A 46 -6.57 1.09 4.29
N ALA A 47 -5.29 1.16 4.67
CA ALA A 47 -4.46 -0.02 4.89
C ALA A 47 -5.03 -0.93 5.99
N GLU A 48 -5.54 -0.33 7.07
CA GLU A 48 -6.23 -1.04 8.15
C GLU A 48 -7.50 -1.75 7.64
N GLU A 49 -8.37 -1.04 6.92
CA GLU A 49 -9.65 -1.58 6.43
C GLU A 49 -9.46 -2.73 5.42
N VAL A 50 -8.51 -2.58 4.49
CA VAL A 50 -8.28 -3.57 3.42
C VAL A 50 -7.21 -4.61 3.77
N LYS A 51 -6.65 -4.55 4.99
CA LYS A 51 -5.56 -5.42 5.46
C LYS A 51 -4.36 -5.42 4.50
N ALA A 52 -3.94 -4.23 4.10
CA ALA A 52 -2.81 -4.02 3.19
C ALA A 52 -1.54 -3.66 3.96
N ASP A 53 -0.39 -3.94 3.35
CA ASP A 53 0.88 -3.38 3.78
C ASP A 53 0.88 -1.87 3.48
N LEU A 54 1.67 -1.10 4.24
CA LEU A 54 1.76 0.36 4.11
C LEU A 54 3.18 0.78 3.74
N PHE A 55 3.32 1.67 2.76
CA PHE A 55 4.62 2.17 2.30
C PHE A 55 4.62 3.69 2.08
N GLU A 56 5.42 4.40 2.87
CA GLU A 56 5.60 5.86 2.74
C GLU A 56 6.71 6.18 1.72
N ILE A 57 6.31 6.85 0.64
CA ILE A 57 7.19 7.43 -0.38
C ILE A 57 7.76 8.74 0.18
N GLU A 58 8.95 8.63 0.74
CA GLU A 58 9.63 9.79 1.32
C GLU A 58 10.49 10.50 0.26
N PRO A 59 10.36 11.82 0.13
CA PRO A 59 11.28 12.59 -0.69
C PRO A 59 12.67 12.58 -0.03
N LYS A 60 13.73 12.56 -0.84
CA LYS A 60 15.11 12.66 -0.33
C LYS A 60 15.36 13.98 0.40
N VAL A 61 14.69 15.04 -0.06
CA VAL A 61 14.68 16.35 0.61
C VAL A 61 13.24 16.63 1.05
N PRO A 62 12.95 16.65 2.37
CA PRO A 62 11.62 16.96 2.91
C PRO A 62 11.09 18.30 2.43
N TYR A 63 9.77 18.39 2.25
CA TYR A 63 9.11 19.65 1.89
C TYR A 63 8.97 20.55 3.12
N THR A 64 9.32 21.83 2.95
CA THR A 64 9.14 22.85 3.96
C THR A 64 7.85 23.64 3.74
N LYS A 65 7.43 24.45 4.73
CA LYS A 65 6.25 25.33 4.55
C LYS A 65 6.41 26.29 3.36
N PRO A 66 7.57 26.97 3.16
CA PRO A 66 7.79 27.80 1.97
C PRO A 66 7.75 27.02 0.64
N ASP A 67 8.18 25.76 0.64
CA ASP A 67 8.12 24.91 -0.56
C ASP A 67 6.69 24.64 -1.01
N LEU A 68 5.76 24.57 -0.06
CA LEU A 68 4.34 24.26 -0.27
C LEU A 68 3.46 25.50 -0.49
N ASP A 69 4.06 26.70 -0.51
CA ASP A 69 3.33 27.93 -0.79
C ASP A 69 2.96 28.01 -2.29
N TRP A 70 1.75 27.57 -2.62
CA TRP A 70 1.24 27.58 -3.99
C TRP A 70 0.95 28.98 -4.54
N MET A 71 0.85 30.01 -3.69
CA MET A 71 0.70 31.40 -4.14
C MET A 71 2.04 31.97 -4.63
N ASN A 72 3.15 31.45 -4.12
CA ASN A 72 4.48 31.80 -4.58
C ASN A 72 4.85 30.96 -5.82
N LYS A 73 4.85 31.58 -7.00
CA LYS A 73 5.25 30.94 -8.27
C LYS A 73 6.70 30.41 -8.29
N LYS A 74 7.54 30.83 -7.34
CA LYS A 74 8.92 30.38 -7.18
C LYS A 74 9.08 29.32 -6.08
N SER A 75 8.01 28.94 -5.38
CA SER A 75 8.06 27.83 -4.43
C SER A 75 8.40 26.54 -5.16
N ARG A 76 9.04 25.62 -4.44
CA ARG A 76 9.41 24.32 -4.99
C ARG A 76 8.21 23.60 -5.60
N SER A 77 7.08 23.54 -4.89
CA SER A 77 5.86 22.89 -5.40
C SER A 77 5.34 23.54 -6.70
N SER A 78 5.34 24.88 -6.80
CA SER A 78 4.92 25.58 -8.02
C SER A 78 5.86 25.28 -9.20
N VAL A 79 7.17 25.29 -8.97
CA VAL A 79 8.17 24.99 -10.00
C VAL A 79 8.05 23.54 -10.47
N GLU A 80 8.00 22.59 -9.54
CA GLU A 80 7.86 21.16 -9.83
C GLU A 80 6.58 20.86 -10.64
N MET A 81 5.44 21.46 -10.26
CA MET A 81 4.16 21.23 -10.95
C MET A 81 4.08 21.92 -12.32
N SER A 82 4.85 22.99 -12.53
CA SER A 82 4.92 23.67 -13.83
C SER A 82 5.72 22.88 -14.87
N ASP A 83 6.66 22.03 -14.44
CA ASP A 83 7.48 21.19 -15.31
C ASP A 83 7.06 19.72 -15.26
N LYS A 84 6.40 19.26 -16.32
CA LYS A 84 5.94 17.86 -16.46
C LYS A 84 7.06 16.83 -16.44
N LYS A 85 8.32 17.23 -16.67
CA LYS A 85 9.50 16.34 -16.64
C LYS A 85 10.14 16.27 -15.26
N TYR A 86 9.72 17.11 -14.32
CA TYR A 86 10.32 17.13 -12.99
C TYR A 86 10.04 15.81 -12.25
N ARG A 87 11.09 15.19 -11.71
CA ARG A 87 11.02 13.94 -10.95
C ARG A 87 11.84 14.11 -9.67
N PRO A 88 11.23 14.54 -8.55
CA PRO A 88 11.95 14.70 -7.29
C PRO A 88 12.59 13.38 -6.85
N GLU A 89 13.80 13.43 -6.31
CA GLU A 89 14.46 12.24 -5.77
C GLU A 89 13.68 11.74 -4.53
N ILE A 90 13.48 10.42 -4.47
CA ILE A 90 12.90 9.72 -3.31
C ILE A 90 13.99 9.00 -2.53
N MET A 91 13.75 8.78 -1.25
CA MET A 91 14.61 7.94 -0.42
C MET A 91 14.63 6.51 -0.98
N LYS A 92 15.82 5.94 -1.14
CA LYS A 92 15.96 4.54 -1.55
C LYS A 92 15.52 3.65 -0.38
N LYS A 93 14.42 2.94 -0.56
CA LYS A 93 13.94 1.88 0.33
C LYS A 93 13.82 0.61 -0.50
N GLU A 94 14.41 -0.47 -0.01
CA GLU A 94 14.24 -1.78 -0.63
C GLU A 94 12.84 -2.30 -0.28
N MET A 95 12.02 -2.51 -1.30
CA MET A 95 10.72 -3.18 -1.19
C MET A 95 10.48 -3.99 -2.45
N ASP A 96 10.16 -5.27 -2.29
CA ASP A 96 9.76 -6.11 -3.40
C ASP A 96 8.30 -5.84 -3.78
N MET A 97 8.11 -4.94 -4.73
CA MET A 97 6.80 -4.59 -5.27
C MET A 97 6.18 -5.69 -6.14
N SER A 98 6.98 -6.66 -6.62
CA SER A 98 6.50 -7.74 -7.49
C SER A 98 5.62 -8.76 -6.76
N SER A 99 5.69 -8.77 -5.43
CA SER A 99 4.90 -9.66 -4.58
C SER A 99 3.45 -9.21 -4.34
N TYR A 100 3.07 -8.01 -4.77
CA TYR A 100 1.74 -7.44 -4.56
C TYR A 100 0.86 -7.56 -5.81
N ASP A 101 -0.39 -7.95 -5.60
CA ASP A 101 -1.40 -8.05 -6.66
C ASP A 101 -2.08 -6.70 -6.94
N GLU A 102 -2.20 -5.87 -5.90
CA GLU A 102 -2.85 -4.56 -5.96
C GLU A 102 -2.02 -3.52 -5.21
N ILE A 103 -1.78 -2.38 -5.85
CA ILE A 103 -1.11 -1.23 -5.23
C ILE A 103 -2.05 -0.02 -5.33
N LEU A 104 -2.49 0.47 -4.17
CA LEU A 104 -3.20 1.74 -4.04
C LEU A 104 -2.16 2.84 -3.86
N LEU A 105 -2.22 3.87 -4.70
CA LEU A 105 -1.27 4.99 -4.68
C LEU A 105 -1.97 6.28 -4.20
N GLY A 106 -1.52 6.83 -3.07
CA GLY A 106 -2.01 8.09 -2.51
C GLY A 106 -0.99 9.24 -2.65
N ALA A 107 -1.47 10.46 -2.91
CA ALA A 107 -0.67 11.69 -2.89
C ALA A 107 -1.54 12.85 -2.41
#